data_AF-A0A235BQM8-F1
#
_entry.id   AF-A0A235BQM8-F1
#
_cell.length_a   1.000
_cell.length_b   1.000
_cell.length_c   1.000
_cell.angle_alpha   90.00
_cell.angle_beta   90.00
_cell.angle_gamma   90.00
#
_symmetry.space_group_name_H-M   'P 1'
#
loop_
_entity.id
_entity.type
_entity.pdbx_description
1 polymer ?
#
loop_
_entity_poly.entity_id
_entity_poly.type
_entity_poly.pdbx_seq_one_letter_code
_entity_poly.pdbx_strand_id
1 'polypeptide(L)'
;MKRKIWLVMPAALLVLTCATSHYVRPDEVTEWDYTYSDTDMKLLAEKMVMSLSEADLPKTGEKPILAFLSIGNRTSQHVDTEGISEKIMVSLVKLGRFRVMDRKLLKQQAKEIALVANQRIDVDGAVRLGNLVGADYFLTGDIMSIEKTKGATTLAYYKLTMRLVDIQTSEILWAEEKELKKKSKKGWFE
;
A
#
# COMPACT_ATOMS: atom_id res chain seq x y z
N MET A 1 63.82 -28.15 38.93
CA MET A 1 62.64 -27.32 39.29
C MET A 1 61.59 -27.48 38.21
N LYS A 2 60.44 -28.11 38.51
CA LYS A 2 59.39 -28.46 37.53
C LYS A 2 58.39 -27.29 37.37
N ARG A 3 58.28 -26.68 36.17
CA ARG A 3 57.23 -25.68 35.86
C ARG A 3 55.94 -26.41 35.50
N LYS A 4 54.88 -26.23 36.29
CA LYS A 4 53.53 -26.75 36.02
C LYS A 4 52.86 -25.86 34.96
N ILE A 5 52.54 -26.42 33.81
CA ILE A 5 51.70 -25.78 32.78
C ILE A 5 50.25 -26.13 33.11
N TRP A 6 49.44 -25.12 33.46
CA TRP A 6 48.00 -25.27 33.63
C TRP A 6 47.32 -25.03 32.28
N LEU A 7 46.80 -26.10 31.69
CA LEU A 7 46.04 -26.07 30.45
C LEU A 7 44.57 -25.80 30.82
N VAL A 8 44.17 -24.53 30.81
CA VAL A 8 42.79 -24.12 31.06
C VAL A 8 42.01 -24.24 29.75
N MET A 9 41.22 -25.31 29.65
CA MET A 9 40.33 -25.58 28.51
C MET A 9 39.05 -24.74 28.67
N PRO A 10 38.75 -23.77 27.80
CA PRO A 10 37.51 -23.00 27.93
C PRO A 10 36.34 -23.88 27.49
N ALA A 11 35.45 -24.17 28.44
CA ALA A 11 34.19 -24.86 28.19
C ALA A 11 33.32 -24.01 27.25
N ALA A 12 33.11 -24.51 26.03
CA ALA A 12 32.19 -23.91 25.06
C ALA A 12 30.75 -24.05 25.56
N LEU A 13 30.21 -22.95 26.09
CA LEU A 13 28.80 -22.85 26.50
C LEU A 13 27.93 -22.69 25.25
N LEU A 14 27.50 -23.81 24.67
CA LEU A 14 26.50 -23.84 23.60
C LEU A 14 25.14 -23.44 24.19
N VAL A 15 24.83 -22.14 24.16
CA VAL A 15 23.50 -21.65 24.54
C VAL A 15 22.54 -21.96 23.39
N LEU A 16 21.73 -22.99 23.58
CA LEU A 16 20.58 -23.31 22.72
C LEU A 16 19.53 -22.21 22.91
N THR A 17 19.57 -21.18 22.07
CA THR A 17 18.51 -20.16 22.03
C THR A 17 17.28 -20.76 21.35
N CYS A 18 16.29 -21.16 22.12
CA CYS A 18 14.99 -21.57 21.59
C CYS A 18 14.27 -20.30 21.09
N ALA A 19 13.99 -20.22 19.79
CA ALA A 19 13.25 -19.10 19.22
C ALA A 19 11.78 -19.19 19.67
N THR A 20 11.32 -18.23 20.49
CA THR A 20 9.92 -18.13 20.92
C THR A 20 9.21 -17.07 20.08
N SER A 21 8.13 -17.47 19.39
CA SER A 21 7.22 -16.53 18.73
C SER A 21 6.12 -16.11 19.71
N HIS A 22 5.82 -14.82 19.78
CA HIS A 22 4.72 -14.28 20.57
C HIS A 22 3.80 -13.43 19.69
N TYR A 23 2.51 -13.37 20.05
CA TYR A 23 1.55 -12.49 19.38
C TYR A 23 1.78 -11.04 19.81
N VAL A 24 1.79 -10.14 18.84
CA VAL A 24 1.80 -8.69 19.04
C VAL A 24 0.48 -8.13 18.53
N ARG A 25 -0.06 -7.10 19.19
CA ARG A 25 -1.36 -6.53 18.79
C ARG A 25 -1.22 -5.73 17.48
N PRO A 26 -2.16 -5.86 16.53
CA PRO A 26 -2.08 -5.12 15.28
C PRO A 26 -2.21 -3.59 15.39
N ASP A 27 -2.70 -3.03 16.50
CA ASP A 27 -2.81 -1.58 16.72
C ASP A 27 -1.50 -0.93 17.20
N GLU A 28 -0.51 -1.73 17.57
CA GLU A 28 0.80 -1.22 17.99
C GLU A 28 1.59 -0.69 16.79
N VAL A 29 2.31 0.42 17.01
CA VAL A 29 3.10 1.11 15.97
C VAL A 29 4.37 0.30 15.70
N THR A 30 4.57 -0.08 14.44
CA THR A 30 5.78 -0.78 13.99
C THR A 30 6.90 0.22 13.67
N GLU A 31 7.89 0.35 14.57
CA GLU A 31 9.00 1.31 14.49
C GLU A 31 10.40 0.67 14.29
N TRP A 32 10.48 -0.51 13.67
CA TRP A 32 11.75 -1.24 13.57
C TRP A 32 12.80 -0.54 12.71
N ASP A 33 12.40 -0.06 11.53
CA ASP A 33 13.31 0.62 10.60
C ASP A 33 12.58 1.65 9.71
N TYR A 34 13.25 2.07 8.62
CA TYR A 34 12.71 3.03 7.67
C TYR A 34 11.84 2.39 6.58
N THR A 35 11.79 1.07 6.50
CA THR A 35 11.08 0.32 5.44
C THR A 35 9.57 0.41 5.64
N TYR A 36 8.82 0.19 4.56
CA TYR A 36 7.37 0.24 4.59
C TYR A 36 6.77 -0.79 5.57
N SER A 37 5.89 -0.34 6.47
CA SER A 37 5.25 -1.19 7.48
C SER A 37 3.72 -1.22 7.40
N ASP A 38 3.11 -2.11 8.18
CA ASP A 38 1.65 -2.21 8.34
C ASP A 38 1.03 -0.92 8.93
N THR A 39 1.80 -0.22 9.77
CA THR A 39 1.39 1.08 10.33
C THR A 39 1.32 2.13 9.21
N ASP A 40 2.32 2.16 8.33
CA ASP A 40 2.34 3.08 7.19
C ASP A 40 1.13 2.83 6.29
N MET A 41 0.81 1.55 6.00
CA MET A 41 -0.38 1.17 5.23
C MET A 41 -1.67 1.75 5.82
N LYS A 42 -1.86 1.62 7.14
CA LYS A 42 -3.05 2.12 7.84
C LYS A 42 -3.13 3.64 7.75
N LEU A 43 -2.04 4.34 8.07
CA LEU A 43 -2.00 5.81 8.07
C LEU A 43 -2.25 6.40 6.68
N LEU A 44 -1.68 5.79 5.63
CA LEU A 44 -1.90 6.22 4.25
C LEU A 44 -3.37 6.01 3.84
N ALA A 45 -3.90 4.79 4.04
CA ALA A 45 -5.26 4.45 3.65
C ALA A 45 -6.31 5.29 4.41
N GLU A 46 -6.15 5.45 5.72
CA GLU A 46 -7.09 6.21 6.57
C GLU A 46 -7.23 7.65 6.10
N LYS A 47 -6.11 8.33 5.76
CA LYS A 47 -6.18 9.70 5.24
C LYS A 47 -6.95 9.78 3.92
N MET A 48 -6.72 8.84 3.00
CA MET A 48 -7.44 8.81 1.72
C MET A 48 -8.94 8.60 1.93
N VAL A 49 -9.30 7.65 2.80
CA VAL A 49 -10.71 7.33 3.11
C VAL A 49 -11.40 8.52 3.76
N MET A 50 -10.77 9.16 4.77
CA MET A 50 -11.34 10.32 5.44
C MET A 50 -11.58 11.47 4.46
N SER A 51 -10.56 11.84 3.67
CA SER A 51 -10.66 12.93 2.70
C SER A 51 -11.69 12.63 1.60
N LEU A 52 -11.71 11.42 1.06
CA LEU A 52 -12.71 11.03 0.06
C LEU A 52 -14.13 10.95 0.66
N SER A 53 -14.26 10.62 1.96
CA SER A 53 -15.55 10.61 2.65
C SER A 53 -16.13 12.01 2.90
N GLU A 54 -15.33 13.05 2.75
CA GLU A 54 -15.73 14.46 2.88
C GLU A 54 -15.89 15.13 1.51
N ALA A 55 -15.33 14.56 0.44
CA ALA A 55 -15.38 15.10 -0.91
C ALA A 55 -16.83 15.36 -1.37
N ASP A 56 -17.09 16.50 -1.98
CA ASP A 56 -18.37 16.77 -2.65
C ASP A 56 -18.26 16.31 -4.10
N LEU A 57 -19.07 15.34 -4.48
CA LEU A 57 -19.01 14.69 -5.80
C LEU A 57 -20.30 14.94 -6.57
N PRO A 58 -20.23 15.04 -7.91
CA PRO A 58 -21.41 15.11 -8.74
C PRO A 58 -22.38 13.97 -8.42
N LYS A 59 -23.68 14.29 -8.38
CA LYS A 59 -24.73 13.30 -8.12
C LYS A 59 -24.97 12.47 -9.38
N THR A 60 -24.42 11.27 -9.42
CA THR A 60 -24.62 10.29 -10.51
C THR A 60 -25.74 9.27 -10.21
N GLY A 61 -26.39 9.38 -9.05
CA GLY A 61 -27.47 8.47 -8.63
C GLY A 61 -27.62 8.45 -7.11
N GLU A 62 -28.06 7.32 -6.56
CA GLU A 62 -28.24 7.14 -5.11
C GLU A 62 -26.90 6.99 -4.37
N LYS A 63 -25.94 6.26 -4.97
CA LYS A 63 -24.56 6.10 -4.49
C LYS A 63 -23.60 5.97 -5.68
N PRO A 64 -22.51 6.75 -5.74
CA PRO A 64 -21.54 6.63 -6.82
C PRO A 64 -20.87 5.26 -6.84
N ILE A 65 -20.66 4.73 -8.04
CA ILE A 65 -20.00 3.45 -8.28
C ILE A 65 -18.51 3.69 -8.56
N LEU A 66 -17.65 3.22 -7.66
CA LEU A 66 -16.20 3.35 -7.73
C LEU A 66 -15.56 2.07 -8.27
N ALA A 67 -14.73 2.22 -9.30
CA ALA A 67 -13.83 1.17 -9.76
C ALA A 67 -12.38 1.49 -9.36
N PHE A 68 -11.75 0.55 -8.64
CA PHE A 68 -10.35 0.68 -8.26
C PHE A 68 -9.44 0.32 -9.45
N LEU A 69 -8.56 1.24 -9.81
CA LEU A 69 -7.42 0.96 -10.68
C LEU A 69 -6.20 0.60 -9.82
N SER A 70 -5.17 0.05 -10.46
CA SER A 70 -3.92 -0.28 -9.78
C SER A 70 -3.16 0.96 -9.34
N ILE A 71 -2.78 0.99 -8.06
CA ILE A 71 -1.84 1.99 -7.51
C ILE A 71 -0.44 1.66 -8.03
N GLY A 72 0.21 2.62 -8.68
CA GLY A 72 1.58 2.47 -9.16
C GLY A 72 2.58 2.48 -7.99
N ASN A 73 3.58 1.59 -8.03
CA ASN A 73 4.70 1.63 -7.10
C ASN A 73 5.92 2.27 -7.78
N ARG A 74 6.25 3.49 -7.33
CA ARG A 74 7.44 4.28 -7.73
C ARG A 74 8.44 4.42 -6.58
N THR A 75 8.38 3.51 -5.62
CA THR A 75 9.35 3.43 -4.52
C THR A 75 10.51 2.53 -4.92
N SER A 76 11.61 2.62 -4.18
CA SER A 76 12.73 1.67 -4.22
C SER A 76 12.40 0.32 -3.56
N GLN A 77 11.23 0.18 -2.93
CA GLN A 77 10.87 -0.96 -2.10
C GLN A 77 9.68 -1.75 -2.67
N HIS A 78 9.54 -2.99 -2.23
CA HIS A 78 8.37 -3.83 -2.53
C HIS A 78 7.19 -3.44 -1.62
N VAL A 79 6.61 -2.27 -1.87
CA VAL A 79 5.37 -1.84 -1.19
C VAL A 79 4.20 -2.64 -1.72
N ASP A 80 3.39 -3.18 -0.81
CA ASP A 80 2.12 -3.84 -1.11
C ASP A 80 1.02 -2.81 -1.44
N THR A 81 1.00 -2.37 -2.70
CA THR A 81 -0.01 -1.44 -3.21
C THR A 81 -1.40 -2.06 -3.32
N GLU A 82 -1.50 -3.39 -3.39
CA GLU A 82 -2.80 -4.09 -3.37
C GLU A 82 -3.38 -4.10 -1.97
N GLY A 83 -2.56 -4.33 -0.94
CA GLY A 83 -2.95 -4.19 0.46
C GLY A 83 -3.49 -2.78 0.79
N ILE A 84 -2.84 -1.72 0.30
CA ILE A 84 -3.35 -0.34 0.42
C ILE A 84 -4.73 -0.23 -0.24
N SER A 85 -4.86 -0.72 -1.47
CA SER A 85 -6.10 -0.64 -2.25
C SER A 85 -7.25 -1.39 -1.55
N GLU A 86 -6.98 -2.59 -1.04
CA GLU A 86 -7.95 -3.42 -0.31
C GLU A 86 -8.38 -2.76 1.00
N LYS A 87 -7.44 -2.18 1.76
CA LYS A 87 -7.71 -1.43 2.99
C LYS A 87 -8.66 -0.24 2.74
N ILE A 88 -8.41 0.52 1.67
CA ILE A 88 -9.26 1.66 1.27
C ILE A 88 -10.64 1.15 0.83
N MET A 89 -10.69 0.14 -0.05
CA MET A 89 -11.93 -0.48 -0.53
C MET A 89 -12.82 -0.93 0.63
N VAL A 90 -12.28 -1.74 1.55
CA VAL A 90 -13.05 -2.24 2.72
C VAL A 90 -13.59 -1.09 3.55
N SER A 91 -12.80 -0.04 3.74
CA SER A 91 -13.22 1.13 4.52
C SER A 91 -14.32 1.94 3.82
N LEU A 92 -14.22 2.15 2.50
CA LEU A 92 -15.26 2.83 1.72
C LEU A 92 -16.57 2.04 1.68
N VAL A 93 -16.50 0.71 1.57
CA VAL A 93 -17.68 -0.16 1.66
C VAL A 93 -18.34 -0.05 3.04
N LYS A 94 -17.55 -0.05 4.12
CA LYS A 94 -18.06 0.14 5.49
C LYS A 94 -18.73 1.49 5.72
N LEU A 95 -18.22 2.55 5.10
CA LEU A 95 -18.85 3.88 5.16
C LEU A 95 -20.22 3.90 4.47
N GLY A 96 -20.47 3.01 3.51
CA GLY A 96 -21.76 2.89 2.82
C GLY A 96 -22.11 4.07 1.90
N ARG A 97 -21.20 5.05 1.74
CA ARG A 97 -21.36 6.22 0.85
C ARG A 97 -21.15 5.86 -0.63
N PHE A 98 -20.36 4.82 -0.90
CA PHE A 98 -19.99 4.39 -2.25
C PHE A 98 -20.39 2.94 -2.49
N ARG A 99 -20.67 2.61 -3.75
CA ARG A 99 -20.69 1.22 -4.22
C ARG A 99 -19.32 0.94 -4.82
N VAL A 100 -18.60 -0.03 -4.29
CA VAL A 100 -17.26 -0.36 -4.80
C VAL A 100 -17.31 -1.63 -5.61
N MET A 101 -16.67 -1.63 -6.77
CA MET A 101 -16.51 -2.81 -7.61
C MET A 101 -15.09 -3.37 -7.50
N ASP A 102 -15.00 -4.70 -7.31
CA ASP A 102 -13.73 -5.39 -7.19
C ASP A 102 -13.10 -5.62 -8.58
N ARG A 103 -11.93 -5.02 -8.77
CA ARG A 103 -11.09 -5.12 -9.97
C ARG A 103 -10.74 -6.56 -10.37
N LYS A 104 -10.62 -7.51 -9.43
CA LYS A 104 -10.29 -8.91 -9.77
C LYS A 104 -11.43 -9.58 -10.54
N LEU A 105 -12.67 -9.34 -10.11
CA LEU A 105 -13.87 -9.77 -10.84
C LEU A 105 -14.01 -9.01 -12.16
N LEU A 106 -13.80 -7.68 -12.17
CA LEU A 106 -13.84 -6.89 -13.39
C LEU A 106 -12.82 -7.38 -14.42
N LYS A 107 -11.58 -7.71 -14.01
CA LYS A 107 -10.52 -8.19 -14.90
C LYS A 107 -10.77 -9.62 -15.38
N GLN A 108 -11.42 -10.49 -14.59
CA GLN A 108 -11.84 -11.81 -15.03
C GLN A 108 -12.95 -11.71 -16.07
N GLN A 109 -14.02 -10.95 -15.77
CA GLN A 109 -15.12 -10.69 -16.69
C GLN A 109 -14.65 -9.96 -17.96
N ALA A 110 -13.79 -8.95 -17.81
CA ALA A 110 -13.21 -8.23 -18.93
C ALA A 110 -12.22 -9.07 -19.74
N LYS A 111 -11.52 -10.04 -19.14
CA LYS A 111 -10.70 -10.99 -19.91
C LYS A 111 -11.55 -11.96 -20.70
N GLU A 112 -12.67 -12.43 -20.16
CA GLU A 112 -13.65 -13.23 -20.91
C GLU A 112 -14.22 -12.43 -22.09
N ILE A 113 -14.49 -11.14 -21.90
CA ILE A 113 -14.97 -10.24 -22.96
C ILE A 113 -13.86 -9.85 -23.95
N ALA A 114 -12.64 -9.55 -23.48
CA ALA A 114 -11.49 -9.12 -24.28
C ALA A 114 -10.78 -10.28 -24.99
N LEU A 115 -10.98 -11.55 -24.58
CA LEU A 115 -10.61 -12.72 -25.37
C LEU A 115 -11.32 -12.73 -26.74
N VAL A 116 -12.42 -11.99 -26.89
CA VAL A 116 -13.09 -11.74 -28.18
C VAL A 116 -12.45 -10.58 -28.96
N ALA A 117 -11.70 -9.68 -28.30
CA ALA A 117 -11.13 -8.47 -28.90
C ALA A 117 -9.65 -8.29 -28.52
N ASN A 118 -8.77 -8.95 -29.28
CA ASN A 118 -7.32 -8.75 -29.22
C ASN A 118 -6.97 -7.27 -29.49
N GLN A 119 -6.55 -6.51 -28.46
CA GLN A 119 -5.47 -5.51 -28.50
C GLN A 119 -5.39 -4.68 -27.20
N ARG A 120 -4.19 -4.12 -26.94
CA ARG A 120 -3.76 -3.33 -25.77
C ARG A 120 -4.85 -2.41 -25.20
N ILE A 121 -4.99 -2.41 -23.87
CA ILE A 121 -5.87 -1.49 -23.15
C ILE A 121 -5.23 -0.09 -23.17
N ASP A 122 -5.84 0.84 -23.89
CA ASP A 122 -5.59 2.29 -23.83
C ASP A 122 -6.71 2.99 -23.03
N VAL A 123 -6.78 4.32 -23.11
CA VAL A 123 -7.82 5.14 -22.47
C VAL A 123 -9.23 4.76 -22.97
N ASP A 124 -9.39 4.49 -24.27
CA ASP A 124 -10.66 4.02 -24.85
C ASP A 124 -11.05 2.63 -24.33
N GLY A 125 -10.06 1.77 -24.10
CA GLY A 125 -10.23 0.48 -23.42
C GLY A 125 -10.74 0.64 -21.98
N ALA A 126 -10.24 1.63 -21.24
CA ALA A 126 -10.71 1.93 -19.88
C ALA A 126 -12.14 2.49 -19.87
N VAL A 127 -12.49 3.38 -20.80
CA VAL A 127 -13.86 3.91 -20.94
C VAL A 127 -14.84 2.81 -21.34
N ARG A 128 -14.49 1.96 -22.32
CA ARG A 128 -15.31 0.80 -22.71
C ARG A 128 -15.48 -0.17 -21.55
N LEU A 129 -14.42 -0.41 -20.77
CA LEU A 129 -14.48 -1.25 -19.58
C LEU A 129 -15.37 -0.62 -18.50
N GLY A 130 -15.23 0.68 -18.23
CA GLY A 130 -16.06 1.43 -17.29
C GLY A 130 -17.55 1.39 -17.64
N ASN A 131 -17.87 1.56 -18.93
CA ASN A 131 -19.23 1.42 -19.45
C ASN A 131 -19.76 -0.02 -19.37
N LEU A 132 -18.91 -1.02 -19.60
CA LEU A 132 -19.27 -2.45 -19.46
C LEU A 132 -19.60 -2.82 -18.02
N VAL A 133 -18.95 -2.17 -17.05
CA VAL A 133 -19.11 -2.50 -15.62
C VAL A 133 -19.99 -1.52 -14.86
N GLY A 134 -20.44 -0.44 -15.50
CA GLY A 134 -21.34 0.55 -14.91
C GLY A 134 -20.70 1.32 -13.76
N ALA A 135 -19.39 1.57 -13.81
CA ALA A 135 -18.72 2.44 -12.85
C ALA A 135 -18.92 3.91 -13.25
N ASP A 136 -19.04 4.80 -12.27
CA ASP A 136 -19.11 6.24 -12.49
C ASP A 136 -17.69 6.85 -12.47
N TYR A 137 -16.86 6.38 -11.54
CA TYR A 137 -15.56 6.98 -11.25
C TYR A 137 -14.45 5.92 -11.12
N PHE A 138 -13.25 6.28 -11.59
CA PHE A 138 -12.03 5.53 -11.31
C PHE A 138 -11.31 6.11 -10.11
N LEU A 139 -10.90 5.23 -9.18
CA LEU A 139 -10.00 5.58 -8.10
C LEU A 139 -8.61 5.01 -8.41
N THR A 140 -7.61 5.88 -8.54
CA THR A 140 -6.24 5.52 -8.95
C THR A 140 -5.19 6.35 -8.21
N GLY A 141 -3.93 5.94 -8.29
CA GLY A 141 -2.85 6.67 -7.62
C GLY A 141 -1.48 6.07 -7.83
N ASP A 142 -0.50 6.66 -7.15
CA ASP A 142 0.86 6.15 -7.07
C ASP A 142 1.48 6.43 -5.70
N ILE A 143 2.32 5.51 -5.25
CA ILE A 143 3.18 5.70 -4.09
C ILE A 143 4.63 5.87 -4.56
N MET A 144 5.32 6.86 -4.00
CA MET A 144 6.73 7.13 -4.28
C MET A 144 7.54 7.24 -2.99
N SER A 145 8.85 6.98 -3.09
CA SER A 145 9.78 7.15 -1.97
C SER A 145 11.01 7.95 -2.36
N ILE A 146 11.59 8.66 -1.39
CA ILE A 146 12.92 9.26 -1.47
C ILE A 146 13.72 8.83 -0.26
N GLU A 147 14.85 8.16 -0.51
CA GLU A 147 15.75 7.69 0.54
C GLU A 147 17.04 8.51 0.55
N LYS A 148 17.52 8.85 1.75
CA LYS A 148 18.78 9.55 1.98
C LYS A 148 19.52 8.91 3.14
N THR A 149 20.75 8.46 2.87
CA THR A 149 21.62 7.85 3.88
C THR A 149 22.82 8.73 4.14
N LYS A 150 23.13 8.96 5.43
CA LYS A 150 24.34 9.65 5.88
C LYS A 150 24.93 8.91 7.08
N GLY A 151 26.10 8.30 6.89
CA GLY A 151 26.71 7.43 7.90
C GLY A 151 25.76 6.27 8.24
N ALA A 152 25.50 6.07 9.54
CA ALA A 152 24.58 5.04 10.03
C ALA A 152 23.10 5.48 10.05
N THR A 153 22.76 6.68 9.59
CA THR A 153 21.38 7.20 9.61
C THR A 153 20.77 7.15 8.22
N THR A 154 19.57 6.57 8.13
CA THR A 154 18.76 6.57 6.91
C THR A 154 17.46 7.34 7.14
N LEU A 155 17.12 8.21 6.20
CA LEU A 155 15.84 8.89 6.12
C LEU A 155 15.09 8.37 4.91
N ALA A 156 13.84 7.94 5.11
CA ALA A 156 12.95 7.57 4.04
C ALA A 156 11.70 8.45 4.10
N TYR A 157 11.41 9.10 2.98
CA TYR A 157 10.18 9.84 2.76
C TYR A 157 9.29 9.01 1.84
N TYR A 158 8.02 8.86 2.19
CA TYR A 158 7.01 8.23 1.35
C TYR A 158 5.89 9.24 1.08
N LYS A 159 5.35 9.17 -0.12
CA LYS A 159 4.13 9.90 -0.47
C LYS A 159 3.20 9.01 -1.27
N LEU A 160 1.96 8.87 -0.79
CA LEU A 160 0.85 8.33 -1.56
C LEU A 160 0.05 9.49 -2.11
N THR A 161 -0.19 9.48 -3.43
CA THR A 161 -1.11 10.42 -4.09
C THR A 161 -2.22 9.62 -4.73
N MET A 162 -3.47 9.99 -4.47
CA MET A 162 -4.64 9.35 -5.07
C MET A 162 -5.55 10.37 -5.71
N ARG A 163 -6.27 9.92 -6.74
CA ARG A 163 -7.18 10.72 -7.55
C ARG A 163 -8.43 9.94 -7.88
N LEU A 164 -9.56 10.63 -7.84
CA LEU A 164 -10.84 10.17 -8.34
C LEU A 164 -11.09 10.83 -9.69
N VAL A 165 -11.37 10.02 -10.71
CA VAL A 165 -11.50 10.48 -12.10
C VAL A 165 -12.86 10.09 -12.65
N ASP A 166 -13.57 11.04 -13.26
CA ASP A 166 -14.78 10.79 -14.02
C ASP A 166 -14.49 9.93 -15.26
N ILE A 167 -15.22 8.83 -15.42
CA ILE A 167 -14.98 7.89 -16.52
C ILE A 167 -15.38 8.48 -17.87
N GLN A 168 -16.40 9.32 -17.91
CA GLN A 168 -16.94 9.89 -19.14
C GLN A 168 -16.14 11.11 -19.58
N THR A 169 -15.81 12.00 -18.64
CA THR A 169 -15.15 13.28 -18.95
C THR A 169 -13.64 13.25 -18.77
N SER A 170 -13.11 12.21 -18.10
CA SER A 170 -11.71 12.15 -17.66
C SER A 170 -11.30 13.28 -16.69
N GLU A 171 -12.27 13.96 -16.09
CA GLU A 171 -12.03 15.02 -15.11
C GLU A 171 -11.59 14.45 -13.76
N ILE A 172 -10.61 15.10 -13.11
CA ILE A 172 -10.21 14.74 -11.74
C ILE A 172 -11.16 15.47 -10.78
N LEU A 173 -12.06 14.72 -10.15
CA LEU A 173 -13.07 15.24 -9.24
C LEU A 173 -12.57 15.35 -7.79
N TRP A 174 -11.58 14.53 -7.43
CA TRP A 174 -10.94 14.58 -6.12
C TRP A 174 -9.49 14.15 -6.23
N ALA A 175 -8.64 14.76 -5.42
CA ALA A 175 -7.24 14.37 -5.27
C ALA A 175 -6.81 14.60 -3.82
N GLU A 176 -5.99 13.70 -3.30
CA GLU A 176 -5.41 13.83 -1.97
C GLU A 176 -4.01 13.22 -1.96
N GLU A 177 -3.18 13.72 -1.05
CA GLU A 177 -1.88 13.12 -0.78
C GLU A 177 -1.64 12.94 0.72
N LYS A 178 -0.87 11.89 1.04
CA LYS A 178 -0.38 11.66 2.40
C LYS A 178 1.11 11.40 2.35
N GLU A 179 1.82 12.17 3.15
CA GLU A 179 3.24 12.05 3.35
C GLU A 179 3.56 11.33 4.66
N LEU A 180 4.62 10.53 4.63
CA LEU A 180 5.22 9.90 5.79
C LEU A 180 6.74 10.11 5.72
N LYS A 181 7.37 10.27 6.89
CA LYS A 181 8.82 10.41 6.98
C LYS A 181 9.36 9.58 8.13
N LYS A 182 10.23 8.64 7.80
CA LYS A 182 10.84 7.69 8.74
C LYS A 182 12.33 7.94 8.85
N LYS A 183 12.86 7.74 10.04
CA LYS A 183 14.28 7.84 10.33
C LYS A 183 14.70 6.56 11.03
N SER A 184 15.69 5.85 10.48
CA SER A 184 16.33 4.75 11.19
C SER A 184 17.81 5.06 11.41
N LYS A 185 18.37 4.38 12.41
CA LYS A 185 19.80 4.40 12.68
C LYS A 185 20.27 2.96 12.79
N LYS A 186 21.19 2.54 11.93
CA LYS A 186 21.76 1.19 11.99
C LYS A 186 22.67 1.06 13.21
N GLY A 187 22.45 0.03 14.03
CA GLY A 187 23.35 -0.32 15.14
C GLY A 187 24.67 -0.91 14.65
N TRP A 188 25.71 -0.92 15.50
CA TRP A 188 26.98 -1.59 15.19
C TRP A 188 26.91 -3.12 15.32
N PHE A 189 25.84 -3.64 15.91
CA PHE A 189 25.64 -5.07 16.21
C PHE A 189 24.45 -5.67 15.44
N GLU A 190 24.09 -5.09 14.29
CA GLU A 190 23.04 -5.58 13.36
C GLU A 190 23.59 -5.92 11.97
#